data_AF-A0A9D1AM41-F1
#
_entry.id   AF-A0A9D1AM41-F1
#
_cell.length_a   1.000
_cell.length_b   1.000
_cell.length_c   1.000
_cell.angle_alpha   90.00
_cell.angle_beta   90.00
_cell.angle_gamma   90.00
#
_symmetry.space_group_name_H-M   'P 1'
#
loop_
_entity.id
_entity.type
_entity.pdbx_description
1 polymer ?
#
loop_
_entity_poly.entity_id
_entity_poly.type
_entity_poly.pdbx_seq_one_letter_code
_entity_poly.pdbx_strand_id
1 'polypeptide(L)'
;MKPPDSPRAAFCLAGKEAKSRITPCKARNAEKGVTVKEQQISYRDISEIHPYEHNPRNNDAAVEPVAQSIKNFGFRVPILVDREGTIIAGHTRYKAAQLLGMERVPCILVDDLSDEQVRAYRIADNKVA
;
A
#
# COMPACT_ATOMS: atom_id res chain seq x y z
N MET A 1 -50.96 27.16 1.87
CA MET A 1 -50.47 28.42 1.27
C MET A 1 -49.46 28.06 0.18
N LYS A 2 -49.85 28.06 -1.10
CA LYS A 2 -48.92 27.85 -2.24
C LYS A 2 -48.22 29.17 -2.55
N PRO A 3 -46.90 29.19 -2.83
CA PRO A 3 -46.27 30.34 -3.49
C PRO A 3 -46.68 30.40 -4.98
N PRO A 4 -46.78 31.62 -5.57
CA PRO A 4 -47.29 31.85 -6.92
C PRO A 4 -46.29 31.48 -8.02
N ASP A 5 -46.85 30.97 -9.11
CA ASP A 5 -46.19 30.61 -10.37
C ASP A 5 -45.38 31.80 -10.95
N SER A 6 -44.07 31.59 -11.11
CA SER A 6 -43.19 32.54 -11.81
C SER A 6 -43.38 32.44 -13.33
N PRO A 7 -43.41 33.55 -14.07
CA PRO A 7 -43.82 33.58 -15.46
C PRO A 7 -42.77 33.00 -16.42
N ARG A 8 -43.32 32.51 -17.54
CA ARG A 8 -42.71 31.83 -18.68
C ARG A 8 -41.44 32.50 -19.24
N ALA A 9 -40.50 31.63 -19.58
CA ALA A 9 -39.34 31.89 -20.40
C ALA A 9 -39.69 32.56 -21.74
N ALA A 10 -39.00 33.65 -22.05
CA ALA A 10 -38.70 34.09 -23.40
C ALA A 10 -37.49 35.02 -23.35
N PHE A 11 -36.32 34.58 -23.81
CA PHE A 11 -35.40 35.47 -24.49
C PHE A 11 -34.40 34.72 -25.37
N CYS A 12 -34.65 34.84 -26.68
CA CYS A 12 -33.70 34.94 -27.80
C CYS A 12 -32.36 34.19 -27.73
N LEU A 13 -32.27 33.13 -28.52
CA LEU A 13 -31.02 32.63 -29.10
C LEU A 13 -30.45 33.66 -30.09
N ALA A 14 -29.32 34.26 -29.75
CA ALA A 14 -28.44 34.93 -30.71
C ALA A 14 -27.03 34.34 -30.55
N GLY A 15 -26.60 33.59 -31.56
CA GLY A 15 -25.28 32.99 -31.61
C GLY A 15 -24.16 34.02 -31.71
N LYS A 16 -22.99 33.61 -31.23
CA LYS A 16 -21.67 34.00 -31.77
C LYS A 16 -20.68 32.92 -31.35
N GLU A 17 -20.17 32.21 -32.35
CA GLU A 17 -19.11 31.21 -32.21
C GLU A 17 -17.88 31.85 -31.56
N ALA A 18 -17.58 31.45 -30.33
CA ALA A 18 -16.28 31.68 -29.73
C ALA A 18 -15.38 30.48 -30.05
N LYS A 19 -14.58 30.61 -31.13
CA LYS A 19 -13.41 29.75 -31.37
C LYS A 19 -12.36 30.02 -30.30
N SER A 20 -12.61 29.47 -29.11
CA SER A 20 -11.62 29.37 -28.04
C SER A 20 -10.58 28.36 -28.49
N ARG A 21 -9.33 28.80 -28.62
CA ARG A 21 -8.17 27.96 -28.89
C ARG A 21 -8.04 26.97 -27.74
N ILE A 22 -8.57 25.77 -27.93
CA ILE A 22 -8.27 24.64 -27.08
C ILE A 22 -6.82 24.26 -27.38
N THR A 23 -5.88 24.87 -26.66
CA THR A 23 -4.54 24.29 -26.53
C THR A 23 -4.72 22.87 -26.00
N PRO A 24 -4.17 21.83 -26.66
CA PRO A 24 -4.23 20.49 -26.11
C PRO A 24 -3.44 20.50 -24.81
N CYS A 25 -4.16 20.34 -23.70
CA CYS A 25 -3.56 20.02 -22.42
C CYS A 25 -2.66 18.81 -22.65
N LYS A 26 -1.35 18.98 -22.45
CA LYS A 26 -0.38 17.89 -22.55
C LYS A 26 -0.89 16.72 -21.74
N ALA A 27 -1.15 15.60 -22.43
CA ALA A 27 -1.46 14.32 -21.83
C ALA A 27 -0.44 14.04 -20.73
N ARG A 28 -0.89 14.02 -19.48
CA ARG A 28 -0.07 13.62 -18.36
C ARG A 28 -0.68 12.39 -17.72
N ASN A 29 0.20 11.38 -17.70
CA ASN A 29 0.15 10.12 -16.98
C ASN A 29 -0.64 9.04 -17.71
N ALA A 30 0.12 8.29 -18.53
CA ALA A 30 -0.22 6.93 -18.90
C ALA A 30 -0.61 6.17 -17.62
N GLU A 31 -1.85 5.72 -17.58
CA GLU A 31 -2.36 4.79 -16.59
C GLU A 31 -1.53 3.51 -16.73
N LYS A 32 -0.47 3.37 -15.92
CA LYS A 32 0.20 2.08 -15.77
C LYS A 32 -0.82 1.17 -15.11
N GLY A 33 -1.51 0.35 -15.90
CA GLY A 33 -2.43 -0.65 -15.38
C GLY A 33 -1.75 -1.44 -14.26
N VAL A 34 -2.44 -1.57 -13.12
CA VAL A 34 -1.97 -2.38 -12.00
C VAL A 34 -1.84 -3.80 -12.51
N THR A 35 -0.60 -4.26 -12.69
CA THR A 35 -0.32 -5.64 -13.09
C THR A 35 -0.48 -6.50 -11.84
N VAL A 36 -1.61 -7.18 -11.72
CA VAL A 36 -1.86 -8.09 -10.58
C VAL A 36 -1.10 -9.38 -10.85
N LYS A 37 -0.05 -9.64 -10.08
CA LYS A 37 0.66 -10.93 -10.08
C LYS A 37 0.12 -11.82 -8.95
N GLU A 38 0.14 -13.13 -9.20
CA GLU A 38 -0.09 -14.12 -8.15
C GLU A 38 1.08 -14.11 -7.17
N GLN A 39 0.78 -13.83 -5.90
CA GLN A 39 1.77 -13.88 -4.83
C GLN A 39 1.81 -15.28 -4.23
N GLN A 40 2.99 -15.89 -4.21
CA GLN A 40 3.19 -17.19 -3.58
C GLN A 40 3.67 -17.00 -2.14
N ILE A 41 3.00 -17.70 -1.22
CA ILE A 41 3.41 -17.75 0.19
C ILE A 41 4.39 -18.91 0.34
N SER A 42 5.60 -18.62 0.80
CA SER A 42 6.66 -19.59 1.07
C SER A 42 7.03 -19.55 2.55
N TYR A 43 7.40 -20.69 3.13
CA TYR A 43 7.87 -20.75 4.51
C TYR A 43 9.39 -20.66 4.54
N ARG A 44 9.92 -19.64 5.20
CA ARG A 44 11.37 -19.45 5.37
C ARG A 44 11.76 -19.46 6.83
N ASP A 45 13.01 -19.84 7.07
CA ASP A 45 13.60 -19.83 8.40
C ASP A 45 13.83 -18.39 8.88
N ILE A 46 13.53 -18.13 10.15
CA ILE A 46 13.71 -16.79 10.74
C ILE A 46 15.17 -16.31 10.65
N SER A 47 16.13 -17.24 10.69
CA SER A 47 17.56 -16.96 10.62
C SER A 47 18.00 -16.41 9.26
N GLU A 48 17.26 -16.68 8.19
CA GLU A 48 17.56 -16.16 6.84
C GLU A 48 16.97 -14.77 6.60
N ILE A 49 16.06 -14.32 7.48
CA ILE A 49 15.32 -13.09 7.33
C ILE A 49 15.97 -12.01 8.18
N HIS A 50 16.27 -10.87 7.56
CA HIS A 50 16.98 -9.78 8.21
C HIS A 50 16.11 -8.51 8.26
N PRO A 51 15.96 -7.88 9.44
CA PRO A 51 15.25 -6.61 9.53
C PRO A 51 16.04 -5.50 8.83
N TYR A 52 15.34 -4.64 8.10
CA TYR A 52 15.97 -3.48 7.49
C TYR A 52 16.48 -2.49 8.56
N GLU A 53 17.78 -2.21 8.54
CA GLU A 53 18.49 -1.47 9.60
C GLU A 53 18.05 -0.01 9.74
N HIS A 54 17.57 0.61 8.67
CA HIS A 54 17.29 2.05 8.66
C HIS A 54 15.82 2.39 8.97
N ASN A 55 15.11 1.55 9.74
CA ASN A 55 13.73 1.82 10.13
C ASN A 55 13.68 2.84 11.29
N PRO A 56 13.16 4.07 11.08
CA PRO A 56 13.10 5.10 12.13
C PRO A 56 12.00 4.87 13.17
N ARG A 57 11.14 3.86 12.99
CA ARG A 57 10.03 3.55 13.91
C ARG A 57 10.47 2.61 15.02
N ASN A 58 10.36 3.07 16.26
CA ASN A 58 10.38 2.21 17.42
C ASN A 58 9.00 1.55 17.59
N ASN A 59 8.91 0.25 17.25
CA ASN A 59 7.69 -0.55 17.36
C ASN A 59 7.78 -1.61 18.48
N ASP A 60 8.70 -1.45 19.43
CA ASP A 60 8.95 -2.49 20.45
C ASP A 60 7.73 -2.74 21.35
N ALA A 61 6.94 -1.71 21.65
CA ALA A 61 5.72 -1.83 22.43
C ALA A 61 4.60 -2.63 21.71
N ALA A 62 4.62 -2.68 20.38
CA ALA A 62 3.62 -3.39 19.58
C ALA A 62 3.95 -4.88 19.38
N VAL A 63 5.14 -5.33 19.79
CA VAL A 63 5.58 -6.72 19.56
C VAL A 63 4.78 -7.70 20.43
N GLU A 64 4.63 -7.40 21.71
CA GLU A 64 3.90 -8.25 22.67
C GLU A 64 2.43 -8.51 22.26
N PRO A 65 1.60 -7.50 21.95
CA PRO A 65 0.23 -7.74 21.53
C PRO A 65 0.15 -8.52 20.20
N VAL A 66 1.10 -8.31 19.30
CA VAL A 66 1.18 -9.08 18.04
C VAL A 66 1.57 -10.53 18.31
N ALA A 67 2.49 -10.79 19.24
CA ALA A 67 2.87 -12.15 19.64
C ALA A 67 1.68 -12.90 20.26
N GLN A 68 0.92 -12.25 21.15
CA GLN A 68 -0.30 -12.83 21.73
C GLN A 68 -1.35 -13.11 20.63
N SER A 69 -1.51 -12.21 19.66
CA SER A 69 -2.39 -12.42 18.52
C SER A 69 -1.96 -13.62 17.66
N ILE A 70 -0.67 -13.75 17.36
CA ILE A 70 -0.13 -14.90 16.61
C ILE A 70 -0.34 -16.20 17.40
N LYS A 71 -0.17 -16.18 18.73
CA LYS A 71 -0.41 -17.36 19.58
C LYS A 71 -1.87 -17.81 19.54
N ASN A 72 -2.81 -16.87 19.51
CA ASN A 72 -4.25 -17.16 19.58
C ASN A 72 -4.87 -17.49 18.20
N PHE A 73 -4.45 -16.78 17.15
CA PHE A 73 -5.08 -16.85 15.82
C PHE A 73 -4.20 -17.52 14.76
N GLY A 74 -2.92 -17.75 15.07
CA GLY A 74 -1.91 -18.18 14.11
C GLY A 74 -1.40 -17.04 13.22
N PHE A 75 -0.46 -17.35 12.36
CA PHE A 75 0.20 -16.36 11.49
C PHE A 75 -0.66 -16.04 10.26
N ARG A 76 -1.60 -15.09 10.40
CA ARG A 76 -2.57 -14.74 9.35
C ARG A 76 -2.02 -13.86 8.24
N VAL A 77 -1.08 -12.98 8.57
CA VAL A 77 -0.54 -12.00 7.61
C VAL A 77 0.95 -12.30 7.40
N PRO A 78 1.35 -12.83 6.23
CA PRO A 78 2.73 -13.18 5.95
C PRO A 78 3.65 -11.94 5.90
N ILE A 79 4.93 -12.16 6.12
CA ILE A 79 5.96 -11.11 6.06
C ILE A 79 6.32 -10.85 4.60
N LEU A 80 6.48 -9.59 4.20
CA LEU A 80 7.01 -9.26 2.88
C LEU A 80 8.52 -9.18 2.96
N VAL A 81 9.18 -10.04 2.18
CA VAL A 81 10.64 -10.12 2.12
C VAL A 81 11.12 -9.92 0.69
N ASP A 82 12.30 -9.32 0.55
CA ASP A 82 13.00 -9.22 -0.71
C ASP A 82 13.73 -10.54 -1.04
N ARG A 83 14.29 -10.65 -2.25
CA ARG A 83 15.13 -11.77 -2.71
C ARG A 83 16.30 -12.05 -1.78
N GLU A 84 16.87 -11.01 -1.19
CA GLU A 84 18.01 -11.08 -0.25
C GLU A 84 17.58 -11.47 1.18
N GLY A 85 16.27 -11.61 1.46
CA GLY A 85 15.76 -11.87 2.81
C GLY A 85 15.59 -10.61 3.66
N THR A 86 15.76 -9.42 3.08
CA THR A 86 15.49 -8.15 3.76
C THR A 86 14.00 -7.92 3.91
N ILE A 87 13.54 -7.63 5.13
CA ILE A 87 12.13 -7.32 5.39
C ILE A 87 11.75 -5.99 4.74
N ILE A 88 10.74 -6.02 3.89
CA ILE A 88 10.12 -4.83 3.29
C ILE A 88 9.05 -4.28 4.22
N ALA A 89 8.16 -5.14 4.71
CA ALA A 89 7.11 -4.81 5.66
C ALA A 89 6.83 -5.95 6.64
N GLY A 90 6.48 -5.58 7.88
CA GLY A 90 6.14 -6.53 8.93
C GLY A 90 7.24 -6.77 9.97
N HIS A 91 8.13 -5.80 10.24
CA HIS A 91 9.19 -5.91 11.26
C HIS A 91 8.65 -6.31 12.64
N THR A 92 7.49 -5.79 13.05
CA THR A 92 6.86 -6.15 14.34
C THR A 92 6.46 -7.62 14.39
N ARG A 93 5.97 -8.19 13.28
CA ARG A 93 5.58 -9.60 13.18
C ARG A 93 6.80 -10.52 13.20
N TYR A 94 7.89 -10.11 12.56
CA TYR A 94 9.17 -10.82 12.65
C TYR A 94 9.69 -10.86 14.09
N LYS A 95 9.73 -9.71 14.78
CA LYS A 95 10.11 -9.65 16.20
C LYS A 95 9.20 -10.51 17.07
N ALA A 96 7.89 -10.50 16.82
CA ALA A 96 6.94 -11.33 17.56
C ALA A 96 7.20 -12.83 17.32
N ALA A 97 7.52 -13.22 16.09
CA ALA A 97 7.86 -14.61 15.76
C ALA A 97 9.18 -15.05 16.43
N GLN A 98 10.17 -14.16 16.53
CA GLN A 98 11.38 -14.40 17.32
C GLN A 98 11.07 -14.58 18.81
N LEU A 99 10.24 -13.70 19.39
CA LEU A 99 9.84 -13.82 20.81
C LEU A 99 9.10 -15.13 21.10
N LEU A 100 8.31 -15.62 20.14
CA LEU A 100 7.60 -16.88 20.23
C LEU A 100 8.49 -18.11 19.96
N GLY A 101 9.74 -17.93 19.53
CA GLY A 101 10.67 -19.01 19.22
C GLY A 101 10.26 -19.85 18.00
N MET A 102 9.62 -19.24 16.99
CA MET A 102 9.23 -19.95 15.78
C MET A 102 10.43 -20.18 14.86
N GLU A 103 10.61 -21.40 14.33
CA GLU A 103 11.68 -21.69 13.37
C GLU A 103 11.36 -21.14 11.98
N ARG A 104 10.12 -21.37 11.52
CA ARG A 104 9.67 -21.01 10.17
C ARG A 104 8.49 -20.04 10.19
N VAL A 105 8.53 -19.05 9.30
CA VAL A 105 7.50 -18.02 9.15
C VAL A 105 7.01 -17.93 7.71
N PRO A 106 5.70 -17.71 7.49
CA PRO A 106 5.16 -17.52 6.15
C PRO A 106 5.57 -16.16 5.61
N CYS A 107 6.21 -16.17 4.45
CA CYS A 107 6.78 -15.02 3.77
C CYS A 107 6.31 -14.96 2.32
N ILE A 108 5.98 -13.76 1.87
CA ILE A 108 5.77 -13.44 0.47
C ILE A 108 7.06 -12.83 -0.05
N LEU A 109 7.64 -13.48 -1.05
CA LEU A 109 8.83 -12.99 -1.72
C LEU A 109 8.40 -11.96 -2.77
N VAL A 110 8.93 -10.75 -2.62
CA VAL A 110 8.72 -9.63 -3.53
C VAL A 110 9.95 -9.56 -4.43
N ASP A 111 9.76 -9.93 -5.68
CA ASP A 111 10.85 -10.18 -6.64
C ASP A 111 10.77 -9.27 -7.87
N ASP A 112 9.65 -8.58 -7.97
CA ASP A 112 9.17 -7.81 -9.11
C ASP A 112 9.34 -6.30 -8.92
N LEU A 113 9.66 -5.86 -7.70
CA LEU A 113 9.91 -4.47 -7.39
C LEU A 113 11.40 -4.16 -7.50
N SER A 114 11.71 -3.05 -8.16
CA SER A 114 13.03 -2.42 -8.07
C SER A 114 13.27 -1.82 -6.68
N ASP A 115 14.53 -1.62 -6.30
CA ASP A 115 14.89 -0.97 -5.02
C ASP A 115 14.18 0.37 -4.81
N GLU A 116 13.96 1.13 -5.88
CA GLU A 116 13.24 2.40 -5.83
C GLU A 116 11.76 2.22 -5.48
N GLN A 117 11.11 1.20 -6.03
CA GLN A 117 9.74 0.84 -5.68
C GLN A 117 9.63 0.26 -4.28
N VAL A 118 10.60 -0.54 -3.83
CA VAL A 118 10.69 -1.02 -2.44
C VAL A 118 10.83 0.16 -1.48
N ARG A 119 11.69 1.13 -1.79
CA ARG A 119 11.80 2.39 -1.02
C ARG A 119 10.49 3.18 -1.02
N ALA A 120 9.84 3.33 -2.18
CA ALA A 120 8.55 4.01 -2.30
C ALA A 120 7.46 3.30 -1.48
N TYR A 121 7.42 1.97 -1.50
CA TYR A 121 6.50 1.16 -0.72
C TYR A 121 6.72 1.34 0.77
N ARG A 122 7.98 1.34 1.24
CA ARG A 122 8.32 1.63 2.64
C ARG A 122 7.85 3.04 3.06
N ILE A 123 7.98 4.04 2.19
CA ILE A 123 7.49 5.40 2.47
C ILE A 123 5.96 5.43 2.53
N ALA A 124 5.29 4.72 1.61
CA ALA A 124 3.83 4.66 1.55
C ALA A 124 3.25 3.94 2.78
N ASP A 125 3.77 2.76 3.12
CA ASP A 125 3.41 2.01 4.32
C ASP A 125 3.61 2.87 5.57
N ASN A 126 4.71 3.62 5.62
CA ASN A 126 4.97 4.50 6.73
C ASN A 126 4.03 5.71 6.86
N LYS A 127 3.43 6.19 5.76
CA LYS A 127 2.49 7.33 5.78
C LYS A 127 1.06 6.94 6.12
N VAL A 128 0.68 5.68 5.87
CA VAL A 128 -0.69 5.20 6.07
C VAL A 128 -0.90 4.64 7.50
N ALA A 129 0.19 4.27 8.18
CA ALA A 129 0.20 3.76 9.56
C ALA A 129 0.27 4.85 10.63
#